data_AF-A0A662ZCQ2-F1
#
_entry.id   AF-A0A662ZCQ2-F1
#
_cell.length_a   1.000
_cell.length_b   1.000
_cell.length_c   1.000
_cell.angle_alpha   90.00
_cell.angle_beta   90.00
_cell.angle_gamma   90.00
#
_symmetry.space_group_name_H-M   'P 1'
#
loop_
_entity.id
_entity.type
_entity.pdbx_description
1 polymer ?
#
loop_
_entity_poly.entity_id
_entity_poly.type
_entity_poly.pdbx_seq_one_letter_code
_entity_poly.pdbx_strand_id
1 'polypeptide(L)'
;MKTRIYKFSFKTEVHFGNGTLDHSVYTIFADTLFSAMCIEAQKMGCINTLYQAVKQDHLLFSDGFPFIKDRFYLPKPFIKVSKDSGETLSREHISQRKKFKKLTYIAADLFDDYLNGKDILKENNFDKLGESSLRTKAAIRNGTDETLPYHVGTFKFNDGCGLYFIVNYDDDSVITLCDELIKAISYVGIGGKRTAGLGRFDLTVLSDGKEIESVTKLLKTTADSQTGRMLLSVALPLDNELDNALTGAQYQLVKRSGFTAPDNNDTELLKKKDLYVFSSGSYFKNTFKGDVYDVSRGASHPVYRYAKPMFMEIKAS
;
A
#
# COMPACT_ATOMS: atom_id res chain seq x y z
N MET A 1 -5.08 1.42 -20.11
CA MET A 1 -5.72 0.69 -18.99
C MET A 1 -6.80 1.58 -18.40
N LYS A 2 -7.93 0.99 -18.03
CA LYS A 2 -8.97 1.61 -17.21
C LYS A 2 -8.51 1.63 -15.75
N THR A 3 -9.11 2.49 -14.93
CA THR A 3 -8.81 2.60 -13.49
C THR A 3 -10.07 2.35 -12.67
N ARG A 4 -9.92 1.68 -11.53
CA ARG A 4 -10.95 1.50 -10.52
C ARG A 4 -10.38 1.77 -9.14
N ILE A 5 -11.16 2.40 -8.27
CA ILE A 5 -10.80 2.66 -6.88
C ILE A 5 -11.64 1.77 -5.97
N TYR A 6 -10.96 1.10 -5.03
CA TYR A 6 -11.61 0.30 -4.00
C TYR A 6 -11.36 0.94 -2.63
N LYS A 7 -12.40 1.45 -1.98
CA LYS A 7 -12.34 1.98 -0.59
C LYS A 7 -12.69 0.88 0.40
N PHE A 8 -11.82 0.69 1.38
CA PHE A 8 -11.96 -0.23 2.49
C PHE A 8 -12.28 0.59 3.76
N SER A 9 -13.55 0.61 4.15
CA SER A 9 -14.01 1.24 5.39
C SER A 9 -14.03 0.18 6.49
N PHE A 10 -13.02 0.17 7.36
CA PHE A 10 -12.84 -0.91 8.33
C PHE A 10 -13.91 -0.90 9.42
N LYS A 11 -14.60 -2.03 9.61
CA LYS A 11 -15.61 -2.24 10.68
C LYS A 11 -15.00 -2.59 12.03
N THR A 12 -13.76 -3.06 11.99
CA THR A 12 -13.01 -3.57 13.12
C THR A 12 -11.63 -2.94 13.09
N GLU A 13 -10.96 -2.94 14.23
CA GLU A 13 -9.52 -2.64 14.26
C GLU A 13 -8.74 -3.51 13.27
N VAL A 14 -7.62 -2.98 12.83
CA VAL A 14 -6.67 -3.67 11.95
C VAL A 14 -5.40 -3.99 12.73
N HIS A 15 -4.76 -5.09 12.36
CA HIS A 15 -3.37 -5.36 12.73
C HIS A 15 -2.54 -5.52 11.45
N PHE A 16 -1.83 -4.47 11.10
CA PHE A 16 -0.86 -4.45 10.01
C PHE A 16 0.54 -4.45 10.63
N GLY A 17 1.04 -5.64 10.97
CA GLY A 17 2.33 -5.79 11.63
C GLY A 17 3.50 -5.36 10.74
N ASN A 18 4.50 -4.71 11.34
CA ASN A 18 5.75 -4.32 10.67
C ASN A 18 6.97 -5.00 11.30
N GLY A 19 6.86 -6.32 11.55
CA GLY A 19 7.92 -7.16 12.10
C GLY A 19 7.68 -7.64 13.54
N THR A 20 6.86 -6.94 14.32
CA THR A 20 6.47 -7.34 15.68
C THR A 20 4.95 -7.32 15.86
N LEU A 21 4.44 -8.06 16.86
CA LEU A 21 3.00 -8.20 17.11
C LEU A 21 2.42 -7.03 17.91
N ASP A 22 3.24 -6.38 18.74
CA ASP A 22 2.89 -5.25 19.61
C ASP A 22 2.78 -3.91 18.85
N HIS A 23 3.22 -3.86 17.60
CA HIS A 23 3.07 -2.69 16.74
C HIS A 23 2.18 -2.98 15.54
N SER A 24 1.30 -2.03 15.22
CA SER A 24 0.54 -2.00 13.97
C SER A 24 0.79 -0.67 13.26
N VAL A 25 1.03 -0.73 11.96
CA VAL A 25 0.88 0.45 11.09
C VAL A 25 -0.58 0.59 10.65
N TYR A 26 -0.89 1.69 9.96
CA TYR A 26 -2.24 1.99 9.47
C TYR A 26 -2.40 1.77 7.96
N THR A 27 -1.33 1.50 7.20
CA THR A 27 -1.42 1.18 5.77
C THR A 27 -0.85 -0.21 5.48
N ILE A 28 -1.23 -0.75 4.32
CA ILE A 28 -0.67 -1.97 3.76
C ILE A 28 -0.25 -1.71 2.32
N PHE A 29 0.70 -2.50 1.82
CA PHE A 29 1.21 -2.36 0.47
C PHE A 29 0.52 -3.32 -0.51
N ALA A 30 0.71 -3.09 -1.80
CA ALA A 30 0.16 -3.89 -2.90
C ALA A 30 0.44 -5.39 -2.73
N ASP A 31 1.63 -5.74 -2.21
CA ASP A 31 2.02 -7.13 -1.96
C ASP A 31 1.17 -7.84 -0.90
N THR A 32 0.62 -7.09 0.04
CA THR A 32 -0.22 -7.60 1.12
C THR A 32 -1.64 -7.83 0.63
N LEU A 33 -2.16 -6.90 -0.20
CA LEU A 33 -3.43 -7.09 -0.91
C LEU A 33 -3.34 -8.28 -1.85
N PHE A 34 -2.31 -8.34 -2.70
CA PHE A 34 -2.12 -9.44 -3.64
C PHE A 34 -1.96 -10.79 -2.94
N SER A 35 -1.22 -10.84 -1.82
CA SER A 35 -1.13 -12.07 -1.01
C SER A 35 -2.50 -12.53 -0.48
N ALA A 36 -3.34 -11.60 -0.03
CA ALA A 36 -4.70 -11.92 0.42
C ALA A 36 -5.57 -12.41 -0.75
N MET A 37 -5.45 -11.78 -1.92
CA MET A 37 -6.15 -12.21 -3.14
C MET A 37 -5.70 -13.61 -3.57
N CYS A 38 -4.41 -13.93 -3.52
CA CYS A 38 -3.92 -15.27 -3.84
C CYS A 38 -4.54 -16.36 -2.94
N ILE A 39 -4.70 -16.08 -1.64
CA ILE A 39 -5.32 -17.02 -0.70
C ILE A 39 -6.79 -17.27 -1.07
N GLU A 40 -7.57 -16.21 -1.33
CA GLU A 40 -8.98 -16.39 -1.71
C GLU A 40 -9.10 -17.02 -3.12
N ALA A 41 -8.22 -16.65 -4.05
CA ALA A 41 -8.19 -17.22 -5.40
C ALA A 41 -7.81 -18.71 -5.39
N GLN A 42 -6.93 -19.14 -4.47
CA GLN A 42 -6.61 -20.56 -4.29
C GLN A 42 -7.84 -21.34 -3.81
N LYS A 43 -8.61 -20.80 -2.84
CA LYS A 43 -9.86 -21.42 -2.38
C LYS A 43 -10.93 -21.50 -3.47
N MET A 44 -10.97 -20.49 -4.34
CA MET A 44 -11.90 -20.41 -5.48
C MET A 44 -11.41 -21.17 -6.72
N GLY A 45 -10.20 -21.74 -6.71
CA GLY A 45 -9.61 -22.45 -7.85
C GLY A 45 -9.17 -21.56 -9.03
N CYS A 46 -9.04 -20.24 -8.83
CA CYS A 46 -8.74 -19.26 -9.87
C CYS A 46 -7.37 -18.57 -9.71
N ILE A 47 -6.49 -19.10 -8.86
CA ILE A 47 -5.14 -18.55 -8.60
C ILE A 47 -4.30 -18.34 -9.86
N ASN A 48 -4.35 -19.27 -10.82
CA ASN A 48 -3.57 -19.15 -12.06
C ASN A 48 -4.05 -17.97 -12.91
N THR A 49 -5.37 -17.74 -12.99
CA THR A 49 -5.95 -16.60 -13.71
C THR A 49 -5.51 -15.28 -13.09
N LEU A 50 -5.60 -15.16 -11.75
CA LEU A 50 -5.13 -13.98 -11.02
C LEU A 50 -3.63 -13.74 -11.25
N TYR A 51 -2.81 -14.78 -11.10
CA TYR A 51 -1.37 -14.69 -11.27
C TYR A 51 -1.00 -14.23 -12.70
N GLN A 52 -1.61 -14.82 -13.73
CA GLN A 52 -1.31 -14.45 -15.12
C GLN A 52 -1.74 -13.02 -15.44
N ALA A 53 -2.93 -12.59 -14.98
CA ALA A 53 -3.39 -11.22 -15.17
C ALA A 53 -2.39 -10.19 -14.61
N VAL A 54 -1.84 -10.45 -13.41
CA VAL A 54 -0.83 -9.57 -12.82
C VAL A 54 0.52 -9.70 -13.52
N LYS A 55 0.97 -10.93 -13.79
CA LYS A 55 2.26 -11.21 -14.43
C LYS A 55 2.36 -10.53 -15.80
N GLN A 56 1.26 -10.49 -16.54
CA GLN A 56 1.16 -9.92 -17.90
C GLN A 56 0.73 -8.45 -17.94
N ASP A 57 0.72 -7.75 -16.80
CA ASP A 57 0.34 -6.33 -16.70
C ASP A 57 -1.14 -6.01 -17.01
N HIS A 58 -2.01 -7.02 -17.09
CA HIS A 58 -3.47 -6.84 -17.25
C HIS A 58 -4.15 -6.38 -15.95
N LEU A 59 -3.48 -6.53 -14.81
CA LEU A 59 -3.97 -6.10 -13.49
C LEU A 59 -2.82 -5.56 -12.64
N LEU A 60 -2.89 -4.29 -12.27
CA LEU A 60 -1.88 -3.60 -11.45
C LEU A 60 -2.54 -2.91 -10.27
N PHE A 61 -1.87 -2.96 -9.11
CA PHE A 61 -2.37 -2.40 -7.85
C PHE A 61 -1.41 -1.31 -7.34
N SER A 62 -1.97 -0.23 -6.80
CA SER A 62 -1.25 0.66 -5.88
C SER A 62 -1.08 0.02 -4.51
N ASP A 63 -0.29 0.67 -3.65
CA ASP A 63 -0.37 0.48 -2.21
C ASP A 63 -1.70 1.00 -1.67
N GLY A 64 -2.05 0.59 -0.44
CA GLY A 64 -3.25 1.03 0.25
C GLY A 64 -3.04 2.40 0.86
N PHE A 65 -3.71 3.40 0.30
CA PHE A 65 -3.56 4.79 0.71
C PHE A 65 -4.70 5.28 1.58
N PRO A 66 -4.49 6.24 2.49
CA PRO A 66 -5.53 6.73 3.39
C PRO A 66 -6.61 7.54 2.65
N PHE A 67 -7.86 7.42 3.11
CA PHE A 67 -8.88 8.43 2.84
C PHE A 67 -9.52 8.90 4.15
N ILE A 68 -9.96 10.15 4.18
CA ILE A 68 -10.71 10.75 5.28
C ILE A 68 -11.95 11.40 4.70
N LYS A 69 -13.11 10.82 4.99
CA LYS A 69 -14.40 11.13 4.37
C LYS A 69 -14.31 11.00 2.84
N ASP A 70 -14.42 12.13 2.15
CA ASP A 70 -14.39 12.20 0.68
C ASP A 70 -13.02 12.63 0.15
N ARG A 71 -12.04 12.83 1.04
CA ARG A 71 -10.69 13.29 0.66
C ARG A 71 -9.73 12.11 0.59
N PHE A 72 -9.16 11.92 -0.60
CA PHE A 72 -8.13 10.92 -0.88
C PHE A 72 -6.74 11.49 -0.61
N TYR A 73 -5.84 10.64 -0.13
CA TYR A 73 -4.45 11.00 0.12
C TYR A 73 -3.51 10.14 -0.73
N LEU A 74 -2.42 10.72 -1.21
CA LEU A 74 -1.37 10.07 -1.98
C LEU A 74 -0.03 10.15 -1.23
N PRO A 75 0.90 9.20 -1.47
CA PRO A 75 2.18 9.22 -0.79
C PRO A 75 2.96 10.48 -1.18
N LYS A 76 3.69 11.05 -0.21
CA LYS A 76 4.56 12.18 -0.48
C LYS A 76 5.72 11.75 -1.41
N PRO A 77 5.99 12.46 -2.51
CA PRO A 77 7.11 12.14 -3.37
C PRO A 77 8.44 12.38 -2.65
N PHE A 78 9.42 11.51 -2.88
CA PHE A 78 10.80 11.70 -2.43
C PHE A 78 11.56 12.61 -3.40
N ILE A 79 11.03 13.80 -3.68
CA ILE A 79 11.74 14.84 -4.42
C ILE A 79 11.95 16.06 -3.53
N LYS A 80 12.94 16.88 -3.90
CA LYS A 80 13.06 18.23 -3.35
C LYS A 80 12.05 19.13 -4.05
N VAL A 81 11.32 19.92 -3.28
CA VAL A 81 10.39 20.93 -3.78
C VAL A 81 11.06 22.30 -3.67
N SER A 82 10.82 23.20 -4.62
CA SER A 82 11.49 24.51 -4.82
C SER A 82 11.78 25.37 -3.58
N LYS A 83 10.95 25.30 -2.52
CA LYS A 83 11.23 25.95 -1.21
C LYS A 83 12.50 25.46 -0.52
N ASP A 84 13.12 24.38 -0.98
CA ASP A 84 14.35 23.87 -0.40
C ASP A 84 15.62 24.64 -0.81
N SER A 85 15.53 25.49 -1.84
CA SER A 85 16.67 26.22 -2.40
C SER A 85 16.45 27.74 -2.33
N GLY A 86 17.04 28.42 -1.33
CA GLY A 86 17.35 29.85 -1.49
C GLY A 86 17.11 30.80 -0.31
N GLU A 87 16.32 30.46 0.72
CA GLU A 87 16.00 31.45 1.77
C GLU A 87 16.86 31.34 3.03
N THR A 88 17.26 32.49 3.57
CA THR A 88 17.94 32.65 4.85
C THR A 88 17.14 31.95 5.96
N LEU A 89 17.83 31.09 6.72
CA LEU A 89 17.23 30.17 7.70
C LEU A 89 16.73 30.90 8.95
N SER A 90 15.53 31.48 8.88
CA SER A 90 14.78 31.84 10.10
C SER A 90 14.41 30.57 10.87
N ARG A 91 14.25 30.67 12.21
CA ARG A 91 13.79 29.53 13.05
C ARG A 91 12.43 28.99 12.58
N GLU A 92 11.58 29.85 12.06
CA GLU A 92 10.26 29.50 11.53
C GLU A 92 10.38 28.65 10.25
N HIS A 93 11.28 29.02 9.31
CA HIS A 93 11.55 28.24 8.10
C HIS A 93 12.08 26.84 8.42
N ILE A 94 12.95 26.70 9.43
CA ILE A 94 13.45 25.38 9.87
C ILE A 94 12.31 24.52 10.44
N SER A 95 11.43 25.12 11.26
CA SER A 95 10.29 24.42 11.85
C SER A 95 9.30 23.93 10.78
N GLN A 96 8.99 24.76 9.79
CA GLN A 96 8.13 24.40 8.67
C GLN A 96 8.74 23.26 7.84
N ARG A 97 10.03 23.34 7.48
CA ARG A 97 10.72 22.27 6.73
C ARG A 97 10.71 20.93 7.47
N LYS A 98 10.87 20.93 8.80
CA LYS A 98 10.73 19.72 9.62
C LYS A 98 9.32 19.13 9.54
N LYS A 99 8.28 19.97 9.55
CA LYS A 99 6.88 19.52 9.41
C LYS A 99 6.63 18.90 8.03
N PHE A 100 7.07 19.55 6.95
CA PHE A 100 6.99 18.99 5.58
C PHE A 100 7.76 17.67 5.44
N LYS A 101 8.95 17.56 6.04
CA LYS A 101 9.73 16.31 6.01
C LYS A 101 9.01 15.16 6.73
N LYS A 102 8.21 15.46 7.77
CA LYS A 102 7.43 14.46 8.51
C LYS A 102 6.14 14.02 7.82
N LEU A 103 5.64 14.77 6.82
CA LEU A 103 4.47 14.33 6.06
C LEU A 103 4.76 12.99 5.37
N THR A 104 3.87 12.03 5.52
CA THR A 104 3.90 10.74 4.81
C THR A 104 2.96 10.73 3.62
N TYR A 105 1.83 11.44 3.74
CA TYR A 105 0.80 11.56 2.71
C TYR A 105 0.40 13.02 2.49
N ILE A 106 -0.11 13.30 1.29
CA ILE A 106 -0.61 14.60 0.84
C ILE A 106 -2.01 14.38 0.30
N ALA A 107 -2.95 15.27 0.59
CA ALA A 107 -4.28 15.19 0.00
C ALA A 107 -4.22 15.39 -1.52
N ALA A 108 -4.93 14.56 -2.29
CA ALA A 108 -4.85 14.55 -3.75
C ALA A 108 -5.19 15.91 -4.37
N ASP A 109 -6.18 16.61 -3.81
CA ASP A 109 -6.58 17.96 -4.23
C ASP A 109 -5.51 19.04 -3.99
N LEU A 110 -4.55 18.79 -3.11
CA LEU A 110 -3.42 19.69 -2.81
C LEU A 110 -2.09 19.22 -3.41
N PHE A 111 -2.09 18.15 -4.20
CA PHE A 111 -0.85 17.54 -4.65
C PHE A 111 -0.06 18.48 -5.56
N ASP A 112 -0.74 19.13 -6.52
CA ASP A 112 -0.13 20.15 -7.39
C ASP A 112 0.38 21.36 -6.59
N ASP A 113 -0.39 21.79 -5.59
CA ASP A 113 -0.01 22.90 -4.72
C ASP A 113 1.25 22.57 -3.91
N TYR A 114 1.36 21.34 -3.41
CA TYR A 114 2.57 20.84 -2.76
C TYR A 114 3.76 20.82 -3.73
N LEU A 115 3.60 20.29 -4.94
CA LEU A 115 4.67 20.23 -5.95
C LEU A 115 5.16 21.63 -6.36
N ASN A 116 4.28 22.62 -6.37
CA ASN A 116 4.62 24.02 -6.63
C ASN A 116 5.18 24.77 -5.40
N GLY A 117 5.38 24.07 -4.27
CA GLY A 117 5.96 24.63 -3.06
C GLY A 117 4.98 25.47 -2.22
N LYS A 118 3.67 25.38 -2.43
CA LYS A 118 2.70 26.09 -1.57
C LYS A 118 2.63 25.45 -0.18
N ASP A 119 2.26 26.25 0.82
CA ASP A 119 2.12 25.74 2.18
C ASP A 119 0.77 25.03 2.38
N ILE A 120 0.81 23.69 2.45
CA ILE A 120 -0.36 22.82 2.63
C ILE A 120 -0.54 22.33 4.08
N LEU A 121 0.35 22.73 5.02
CA LEU A 121 0.37 22.14 6.37
C LEU A 121 -0.89 22.45 7.18
N LYS A 122 -1.52 23.61 6.95
CA LYS A 122 -2.74 24.02 7.65
C LYS A 122 -3.96 23.18 7.30
N GLU A 123 -3.93 22.52 6.13
CA GLU A 123 -5.02 21.69 5.63
C GLU A 123 -4.81 20.20 5.91
N ASN A 124 -3.70 19.87 6.58
CA ASN A 124 -3.36 18.51 6.95
C ASN A 124 -4.18 18.06 8.17
N ASN A 125 -5.29 17.37 7.91
CA ASN A 125 -6.18 16.78 8.91
C ASN A 125 -5.92 15.28 9.15
N PHE A 126 -4.68 14.82 8.92
CA PHE A 126 -4.35 13.39 8.96
C PHE A 126 -4.45 12.77 10.37
N ASP A 127 -4.43 13.61 11.41
CA ASP A 127 -4.75 13.26 12.79
C ASP A 127 -6.16 12.68 12.96
N LYS A 128 -7.08 12.97 12.03
CA LYS A 128 -8.45 12.43 12.04
C LYS A 128 -8.57 11.02 11.48
N LEU A 129 -7.50 10.42 10.96
CA LEU A 129 -7.55 9.10 10.32
C LEU A 129 -7.97 7.98 11.29
N GLY A 130 -7.50 8.05 12.52
CA GLY A 130 -7.71 7.00 13.51
C GLY A 130 -6.67 7.01 14.63
N GLU A 131 -6.70 5.98 15.46
CA GLU A 131 -5.88 5.86 16.67
C GLU A 131 -5.18 4.50 16.76
N SER A 132 -3.94 4.51 17.24
CA SER A 132 -3.21 3.29 17.59
C SER A 132 -3.61 2.85 19.00
N SER A 133 -3.82 1.55 19.18
CA SER A 133 -4.16 0.94 20.48
C SER A 133 -3.32 -0.32 20.71
N LEU A 134 -3.00 -0.61 21.97
CA LEU A 134 -2.28 -1.82 22.39
C LEU A 134 -3.22 -2.70 23.21
N ARG A 135 -3.56 -3.87 22.69
CA ARG A 135 -4.39 -4.85 23.41
C ARG A 135 -3.53 -5.85 24.14
N THR A 136 -3.72 -6.00 25.44
CA THR A 136 -3.16 -7.11 26.22
C THR A 136 -4.07 -8.32 26.10
N LYS A 137 -3.52 -9.46 25.70
CA LYS A 137 -4.18 -10.76 25.64
C LYS A 137 -3.40 -11.75 26.50
N ALA A 138 -4.04 -12.84 26.87
CA ALA A 138 -3.40 -13.90 27.65
C ALA A 138 -3.54 -15.23 26.92
N ALA A 139 -2.44 -15.97 26.79
CA ALA A 139 -2.48 -17.35 26.35
C ALA A 139 -2.71 -18.24 27.56
N ILE A 140 -3.83 -18.98 27.55
CA ILE A 140 -4.17 -19.97 28.56
C ILE A 140 -3.94 -21.33 27.93
N ARG A 141 -3.06 -22.15 28.51
CA ARG A 141 -2.80 -23.51 28.04
C ARG A 141 -3.57 -24.48 28.94
N ASN A 142 -4.46 -25.28 28.34
CA ASN A 142 -5.28 -26.23 29.10
C ASN A 142 -4.37 -27.19 29.90
N GLY A 143 -4.60 -27.27 31.21
CA GLY A 143 -3.84 -28.14 32.13
C GLY A 143 -2.65 -27.48 32.83
N THR A 144 -2.41 -26.18 32.65
CA THR A 144 -1.40 -25.42 33.41
C THR A 144 -2.00 -24.11 33.93
N ASP A 145 -1.67 -23.71 35.16
CA ASP A 145 -2.07 -22.40 35.73
C ASP A 145 -1.25 -21.22 35.15
N GLU A 146 -0.33 -21.49 34.23
CA GLU A 146 0.48 -20.47 33.57
C GLU A 146 -0.34 -19.70 32.53
N THR A 147 -0.60 -18.43 32.85
CA THR A 147 -1.18 -17.45 31.93
C THR A 147 -0.06 -16.56 31.39
N LEU A 148 0.24 -16.68 30.09
CA LEU A 148 1.30 -15.87 29.46
C LEU A 148 0.69 -14.64 28.75
N PRO A 149 0.85 -13.42 29.30
CA PRO A 149 0.37 -12.22 28.64
C PRO A 149 1.19 -11.92 27.39
N TYR A 150 0.53 -11.43 26.35
CA TYR A 150 1.15 -10.90 25.15
C TYR A 150 0.39 -9.67 24.65
N HIS A 151 1.09 -8.78 23.96
CA HIS A 151 0.48 -7.57 23.42
C HIS A 151 0.23 -7.68 21.92
N VAL A 152 -0.86 -7.07 21.46
CA VAL A 152 -1.19 -6.92 20.05
C VAL A 152 -1.42 -5.44 19.78
N GLY A 153 -0.54 -4.86 18.97
CA GLY A 153 -0.74 -3.52 18.44
C GLY A 153 -1.88 -3.54 17.44
N THR A 154 -2.73 -2.52 17.47
CA THR A 154 -3.89 -2.39 16.59
C THR A 154 -4.01 -0.94 16.16
N PHE A 155 -4.65 -0.72 15.02
CA PHE A 155 -5.05 0.61 14.59
C PHE A 155 -6.56 0.61 14.36
N LYS A 156 -7.25 1.61 14.89
CA LYS A 156 -8.68 1.81 14.69
C LYS A 156 -8.89 3.03 13.79
N PHE A 157 -9.44 2.81 12.62
CA PHE A 157 -9.88 3.93 11.77
C PHE A 157 -11.12 4.58 12.37
N ASN A 158 -11.20 5.90 12.25
CA ASN A 158 -12.41 6.64 12.59
C ASN A 158 -13.50 6.43 11.54
N ASP A 159 -14.75 6.76 11.89
CA ASP A 159 -15.87 6.68 10.96
C ASP A 159 -15.62 7.55 9.72
N GLY A 160 -15.95 6.99 8.56
CA GLY A 160 -15.67 7.62 7.26
C GLY A 160 -14.19 7.67 6.89
N CYS A 161 -13.31 6.96 7.60
CA CYS A 161 -11.90 6.85 7.29
C CYS A 161 -11.52 5.41 6.94
N GLY A 162 -10.43 5.25 6.20
CA GLY A 162 -9.99 3.92 5.80
C GLY A 162 -8.83 3.95 4.81
N LEU A 163 -8.71 2.87 4.04
CA LEU A 163 -7.73 2.76 2.96
C LEU A 163 -8.43 2.66 1.62
N TYR A 164 -7.79 3.15 0.56
CA TYR A 164 -8.21 2.91 -0.80
C TYR A 164 -7.04 2.39 -1.64
N PHE A 165 -7.39 1.61 -2.66
CA PHE A 165 -6.46 1.10 -3.65
C PHE A 165 -6.86 1.60 -5.04
N ILE A 166 -5.87 1.98 -5.83
CA ILE A 166 -6.02 2.27 -7.25
C ILE A 166 -5.65 0.99 -7.99
N VAL A 167 -6.53 0.54 -8.87
CA VAL A 167 -6.35 -0.67 -9.67
C VAL A 167 -6.47 -0.31 -11.13
N ASN A 168 -5.42 -0.62 -11.88
CA ASN A 168 -5.42 -0.51 -13.33
C ASN A 168 -5.67 -1.87 -13.95
N TYR A 169 -6.55 -1.90 -14.95
CA TYR A 169 -6.93 -3.10 -15.67
C TYR A 169 -7.18 -2.80 -17.14
N ASP A 170 -7.15 -3.80 -18.01
CA ASP A 170 -7.48 -3.65 -19.43
C ASP A 170 -8.57 -4.59 -19.93
N ASP A 171 -8.94 -5.59 -19.14
CA ASP A 171 -9.96 -6.57 -19.47
C ASP A 171 -11.09 -6.63 -18.42
N ASP A 172 -12.33 -6.71 -18.89
CA ASP A 172 -13.51 -6.68 -18.03
C ASP A 172 -13.72 -8.00 -17.25
N SER A 173 -13.22 -9.13 -17.76
CA SER A 173 -13.23 -10.40 -17.00
C SER A 173 -12.20 -10.38 -15.87
N VAL A 174 -11.02 -9.77 -16.11
CA VAL A 174 -9.98 -9.58 -15.11
C VAL A 174 -10.45 -8.71 -13.95
N ILE A 175 -11.14 -7.60 -14.23
CA ILE A 175 -11.65 -6.73 -13.15
C ILE A 175 -12.83 -7.37 -12.40
N THR A 176 -13.64 -8.20 -13.05
CA THR A 176 -14.71 -8.97 -12.40
C THR A 176 -14.13 -9.95 -11.39
N LEU A 177 -13.08 -10.69 -11.78
CA LEU A 177 -12.33 -11.55 -10.85
C LEU A 177 -11.74 -10.73 -9.67
N CYS A 178 -11.18 -9.55 -9.95
CA CYS A 178 -10.66 -8.66 -8.91
C CYS A 178 -11.75 -8.25 -7.90
N ASP A 179 -12.94 -7.86 -8.39
CA ASP A 179 -14.09 -7.48 -7.56
C ASP A 179 -14.52 -8.63 -6.64
N GLU A 180 -14.63 -9.85 -7.18
CA GLU A 180 -15.02 -11.05 -6.43
C GLU A 180 -14.02 -11.36 -5.31
N LEU A 181 -12.72 -11.31 -5.62
CA LEU A 181 -11.66 -11.58 -4.65
C LEU A 181 -11.62 -10.51 -3.56
N ILE A 182 -11.69 -9.23 -3.89
CA ILE A 182 -11.69 -8.14 -2.89
C ILE A 182 -12.96 -8.20 -2.04
N LYS A 183 -14.11 -8.53 -2.64
CA LYS A 183 -15.35 -8.74 -1.90
C LYS A 183 -15.24 -9.92 -0.94
N ALA A 184 -14.64 -11.04 -1.33
CA ALA A 184 -14.36 -12.15 -0.41
C ALA A 184 -13.45 -11.72 0.76
N ILE A 185 -12.37 -10.99 0.46
CA ILE A 185 -11.46 -10.42 1.46
C ILE A 185 -12.19 -9.53 2.47
N SER A 186 -13.20 -8.76 2.02
CA SER A 186 -13.97 -7.87 2.91
C SER A 186 -14.65 -8.59 4.08
N TYR A 187 -15.08 -9.85 3.88
CA TYR A 187 -15.73 -10.68 4.90
C TYR A 187 -14.73 -11.35 5.84
N VAL A 188 -13.62 -11.86 5.30
CA VAL A 188 -12.60 -12.58 6.10
C VAL A 188 -11.64 -11.65 6.82
N GLY A 189 -11.48 -10.43 6.30
CA GLY A 189 -10.55 -9.41 6.76
C GLY A 189 -9.17 -9.50 6.11
N ILE A 190 -8.41 -8.40 6.18
CA ILE A 190 -7.05 -8.27 5.65
C ILE A 190 -6.05 -7.94 6.78
N GLY A 191 -4.80 -8.39 6.64
CA GLY A 191 -3.77 -8.23 7.66
C GLY A 191 -3.69 -9.41 8.63
N GLY A 192 -3.19 -9.16 9.84
CA GLY A 192 -3.03 -10.18 10.87
C GLY A 192 -4.23 -10.29 11.80
N LYS A 193 -4.26 -11.38 12.59
CA LYS A 193 -5.32 -11.67 13.59
C LYS A 193 -6.75 -11.65 13.02
N ARG A 194 -6.92 -11.99 11.73
CA ARG A 194 -8.22 -12.14 11.04
C ARG A 194 -9.17 -13.11 11.73
N THR A 195 -8.65 -14.24 12.22
CA THR A 195 -9.42 -15.24 12.98
C THR A 195 -9.96 -14.71 14.31
N ALA A 196 -9.34 -13.66 14.87
CA ALA A 196 -9.83 -12.95 16.03
C ALA A 196 -10.76 -11.76 15.65
N GLY A 197 -11.20 -11.70 14.38
CA GLY A 197 -12.14 -10.72 13.88
C GLY A 197 -11.54 -9.41 13.36
N LEU A 198 -10.21 -9.26 13.31
CA LEU A 198 -9.59 -8.02 12.83
C LEU A 198 -9.58 -7.90 11.31
N GLY A 199 -9.53 -6.65 10.83
CA GLY A 199 -9.31 -6.34 9.42
C GLY A 199 -10.52 -6.44 8.48
N ARG A 200 -11.73 -6.67 8.99
CA ARG A 200 -12.97 -6.69 8.16
C ARG A 200 -13.37 -5.27 7.77
N PHE A 201 -13.95 -5.11 6.59
CA PHE A 201 -14.30 -3.79 6.06
C PHE A 201 -15.57 -3.83 5.18
N ASP A 202 -16.23 -2.69 5.06
CA ASP A 202 -17.15 -2.42 3.96
C ASP A 202 -16.38 -2.00 2.73
N LEU A 203 -16.74 -2.59 1.60
CA LEU A 203 -16.15 -2.30 0.29
C LEU A 203 -17.02 -1.31 -0.46
N THR A 204 -16.43 -0.18 -0.89
CA THR A 204 -17.02 0.72 -1.89
C THR A 204 -16.16 0.70 -3.14
N VAL A 205 -16.79 0.53 -4.30
CA VAL A 205 -16.12 0.46 -5.60
C VAL A 205 -16.50 1.69 -6.40
N LEU A 206 -15.49 2.43 -6.87
CA LEU A 206 -15.66 3.68 -7.63
C LEU A 206 -14.94 3.53 -8.97
N SER A 207 -15.65 3.75 -10.08
CA SER A 207 -15.10 3.62 -11.43
C SER A 207 -15.11 4.93 -12.21
N ASP A 208 -16.01 5.85 -11.86
CA ASP A 208 -16.14 7.18 -12.45
C ASP A 208 -16.79 8.16 -11.46
N GLY A 209 -16.97 9.42 -11.88
CA GLY A 209 -17.66 10.45 -11.13
C GLY A 209 -16.75 11.45 -10.40
N LYS A 210 -17.37 12.48 -9.84
CA LYS A 210 -16.68 13.62 -9.19
C LYS A 210 -15.90 13.21 -7.93
N GLU A 211 -16.32 12.15 -7.24
CA GLU A 211 -15.67 11.69 -6.00
C GLU A 211 -14.19 11.34 -6.25
N ILE A 212 -13.87 10.69 -7.37
CA ILE A 212 -12.51 10.23 -7.67
C ILE A 212 -11.72 11.19 -8.59
N GLU A 213 -12.29 12.35 -8.92
CA GLU A 213 -11.70 13.28 -9.88
C GLU A 213 -10.32 13.79 -9.44
N SER A 214 -10.16 14.08 -8.13
CA SER A 214 -8.90 14.56 -7.55
C SER A 214 -7.75 13.57 -7.75
N VAL A 215 -8.02 12.27 -7.66
CA VAL A 215 -7.02 11.21 -7.88
C VAL A 215 -6.85 10.92 -9.37
N THR A 216 -7.94 10.69 -10.09
CA THR A 216 -7.89 10.31 -11.51
C THR A 216 -7.28 11.38 -12.40
N LYS A 217 -7.43 12.68 -12.06
CA LYS A 217 -6.75 13.76 -12.76
C LYS A 217 -5.22 13.65 -12.66
N LEU A 218 -4.69 13.27 -11.50
CA LEU A 218 -3.24 13.11 -11.26
C LEU A 218 -2.68 11.87 -11.95
N LEU A 219 -3.50 10.85 -12.18
CA LEU A 219 -3.11 9.62 -12.89
C LEU A 219 -3.05 9.78 -14.41
N LYS A 220 -3.63 10.86 -14.96
CA LYS A 220 -3.60 11.11 -16.41
C LYS A 220 -2.17 11.48 -16.83
N THR A 221 -1.57 10.61 -17.62
CA THR A 221 -0.28 10.83 -18.27
C THR A 221 -0.38 12.00 -19.25
N THR A 222 0.53 12.96 -19.12
CA THR A 222 0.80 13.95 -20.17
C THR A 222 1.89 13.37 -21.06
N ALA A 223 1.76 13.44 -22.39
CA ALA A 223 2.76 12.91 -23.33
C ALA A 223 4.09 13.70 -23.35
N ASP A 224 4.50 14.24 -22.20
CA ASP A 224 5.66 15.09 -22.03
C ASP A 224 6.85 14.26 -21.53
N SER A 225 7.81 14.06 -22.44
CA SER A 225 9.04 13.30 -22.21
C SER A 225 9.96 13.89 -21.14
N GLN A 226 9.68 15.09 -20.62
CA GLN A 226 10.47 15.77 -19.58
C GLN A 226 9.97 15.50 -18.15
N THR A 227 8.88 14.77 -17.97
CA THR A 227 8.31 14.48 -16.65
C THR A 227 8.83 13.16 -16.08
N GLY A 228 9.23 13.16 -14.80
CA GLY A 228 9.55 11.92 -14.10
C GLY A 228 8.31 11.32 -13.44
N ARG A 229 8.48 10.13 -12.85
CA ARG A 229 7.37 9.32 -12.35
C ARG A 229 7.59 8.91 -10.91
N MET A 230 6.54 9.04 -10.11
CA MET A 230 6.48 8.57 -8.74
C MET A 230 5.82 7.19 -8.69
N LEU A 231 6.36 6.29 -7.88
CA LEU A 231 5.71 5.03 -7.56
C LEU A 231 4.51 5.24 -6.65
N LEU A 232 3.41 4.56 -6.98
CA LEU A 232 2.22 4.38 -6.18
C LEU A 232 2.13 2.96 -5.58
N SER A 233 3.09 2.09 -5.84
CA SER A 233 3.17 0.76 -5.24
C SER A 233 4.58 0.45 -4.78
N VAL A 234 4.70 -0.49 -3.84
CA VAL A 234 5.98 -1.17 -3.64
C VAL A 234 6.37 -1.91 -4.92
N ALA A 235 7.60 -1.70 -5.39
CA ALA A 235 8.06 -2.28 -6.63
C ALA A 235 9.56 -2.59 -6.63
N LEU A 236 9.94 -3.58 -7.42
CA LEU A 236 11.33 -3.99 -7.62
C LEU A 236 11.55 -4.22 -9.12
N PRO A 237 12.45 -3.47 -9.77
CA PRO A 237 12.86 -3.72 -11.15
C PRO A 237 13.41 -5.14 -11.32
N LEU A 238 13.30 -5.67 -12.54
CA LEU A 238 14.08 -6.84 -12.92
C LEU A 238 15.58 -6.53 -12.84
N ASP A 239 16.41 -7.56 -12.72
CA ASP A 239 17.87 -7.40 -12.61
C ASP A 239 18.45 -6.61 -13.79
N ASN A 240 17.92 -6.82 -15.00
CA ASN A 240 18.33 -6.11 -16.21
C ASN A 240 17.73 -4.69 -16.35
N GLU A 241 16.78 -4.29 -15.50
CA GLU A 241 16.17 -2.96 -15.49
C GLU A 241 16.79 -2.04 -14.43
N LEU A 242 17.44 -2.62 -13.40
CA LEU A 242 17.81 -1.94 -12.17
C LEU A 242 18.75 -0.74 -12.39
N ASP A 243 19.84 -0.92 -13.13
CA ASP A 243 20.81 0.16 -13.37
C ASP A 243 20.19 1.36 -14.08
N ASN A 244 19.34 1.09 -15.08
CA ASN A 244 18.63 2.12 -15.82
C ASN A 244 17.60 2.83 -14.92
N ALA A 245 16.84 2.08 -14.11
CA ALA A 245 15.87 2.65 -13.18
C ALA A 245 16.53 3.58 -12.15
N LEU A 246 17.70 3.21 -11.64
CA LEU A 246 18.42 4.00 -10.63
C LEU A 246 18.96 5.34 -11.16
N THR A 247 19.06 5.52 -12.48
CA THR A 247 19.57 6.75 -13.08
C THR A 247 18.68 7.95 -12.76
N GLY A 248 19.15 8.81 -11.86
CA GLY A 248 18.43 10.00 -11.40
C GLY A 248 17.22 9.71 -10.51
N ALA A 249 17.14 8.51 -9.94
CA ALA A 249 16.09 8.14 -9.01
C ALA A 249 16.30 8.75 -7.61
N GLN A 250 15.20 9.01 -6.91
CA GLN A 250 15.20 9.41 -5.50
C GLN A 250 14.20 8.52 -4.77
N TYR A 251 14.68 7.67 -3.87
CA TYR A 251 13.88 6.54 -3.40
C TYR A 251 14.13 6.19 -1.94
N GLN A 252 13.21 5.41 -1.38
CA GLN A 252 13.38 4.72 -0.11
C GLN A 252 13.20 3.22 -0.35
N LEU A 253 14.09 2.42 0.24
CA LEU A 253 13.95 0.96 0.27
C LEU A 253 13.16 0.54 1.51
N VAL A 254 12.25 -0.41 1.32
CA VAL A 254 11.53 -1.07 2.39
C VAL A 254 11.74 -2.58 2.31
N LYS A 255 11.98 -3.18 3.48
CA LYS A 255 12.13 -4.64 3.59
C LYS A 255 10.76 -5.30 3.67
N ARG A 256 10.49 -6.23 2.76
CA ARG A 256 9.32 -7.12 2.76
C ARG A 256 9.76 -8.48 3.27
N SER A 257 9.22 -8.88 4.41
CA SER A 257 9.53 -10.14 5.09
C SER A 257 8.25 -10.74 5.67
N GLY A 258 8.34 -11.89 6.34
CA GLY A 258 7.22 -12.52 7.01
C GLY A 258 7.16 -14.02 6.79
N PHE A 259 6.03 -14.61 7.13
CA PHE A 259 5.81 -16.05 7.07
C PHE A 259 4.69 -16.40 6.08
N THR A 260 4.68 -17.63 5.58
CA THR A 260 3.57 -18.18 4.79
C THR A 260 2.30 -18.25 5.63
N ALA A 261 1.14 -18.18 4.96
CA ALA A 261 -0.09 -18.60 5.62
C ALA A 261 -0.04 -20.13 5.76
N PRO A 262 -0.54 -20.71 6.86
CA PRO A 262 -0.61 -22.16 6.98
C PRO A 262 -1.58 -22.70 5.93
N ASP A 263 -1.15 -23.75 5.21
CA ASP A 263 -2.01 -24.57 4.35
C ASP A 263 -2.37 -25.86 5.13
N ASN A 264 -3.42 -26.57 4.73
CA ASN A 264 -3.90 -27.80 5.37
C ASN A 264 -2.83 -28.90 5.48
N ASN A 265 -1.75 -28.81 4.68
CA ASN A 265 -0.65 -29.76 4.67
C ASN A 265 0.57 -29.32 5.51
N ASP A 266 0.64 -28.06 5.93
CA ASP A 266 1.79 -27.50 6.65
C ASP A 266 1.46 -27.29 8.13
N THR A 267 2.15 -28.02 9.00
CA THR A 267 2.02 -27.87 10.46
C THR A 267 2.78 -26.66 11.02
N GLU A 268 3.70 -26.07 10.24
CA GLU A 268 4.55 -24.96 10.65
C GLU A 268 4.51 -23.76 9.67
N LEU A 269 4.62 -22.54 10.21
CA LEU A 269 4.72 -21.32 9.42
C LEU A 269 6.13 -21.18 8.84
N LEU A 270 6.28 -21.29 7.52
CA LEU A 270 7.58 -21.16 6.86
C LEU A 270 7.96 -19.70 6.64
N LYS A 271 9.21 -19.34 6.95
CA LYS A 271 9.73 -17.99 6.73
C LYS A 271 9.96 -17.74 5.23
N LYS A 272 9.39 -16.66 4.70
CA LYS A 272 9.59 -16.22 3.31
C LYS A 272 11.01 -15.67 3.11
N LYS A 273 11.51 -15.69 1.87
CA LYS A 273 12.69 -14.91 1.50
C LYS A 273 12.40 -13.41 1.72
N ASP A 274 13.37 -12.72 2.29
CA ASP A 274 13.33 -11.28 2.44
C ASP A 274 13.52 -10.64 1.06
N LEU A 275 12.74 -9.61 0.76
CA LEU A 275 12.85 -8.83 -0.47
C LEU A 275 12.96 -7.35 -0.11
N TYR A 276 13.92 -6.64 -0.68
CA TYR A 276 14.05 -5.20 -0.51
C TYR A 276 13.50 -4.53 -1.76
N VAL A 277 12.49 -3.68 -1.59
CA VAL A 277 11.74 -3.08 -2.70
C VAL A 277 11.70 -1.56 -2.54
N PHE A 278 11.55 -0.83 -3.63
CA PHE A 278 11.30 0.61 -3.58
C PHE A 278 9.89 0.87 -3.05
N SER A 279 9.73 1.82 -2.14
CA SER A 279 8.41 2.18 -1.61
C SER A 279 7.67 3.18 -2.50
N SER A 280 6.34 3.21 -2.38
CA SER A 280 5.53 4.31 -2.90
C SER A 280 6.07 5.67 -2.45
N GLY A 281 5.98 6.68 -3.31
CA GLY A 281 6.65 7.98 -3.11
C GLY A 281 8.03 8.07 -3.78
N SER A 282 8.66 6.94 -4.11
CA SER A 282 9.94 6.93 -4.82
C SER A 282 9.80 7.48 -6.24
N TYR A 283 10.74 8.32 -6.65
CA TYR A 283 10.78 9.01 -7.92
C TYR A 283 11.81 8.39 -8.86
N PHE A 284 11.43 8.27 -10.13
CA PHE A 284 12.24 7.67 -11.19
C PHE A 284 12.13 8.51 -12.47
N LYS A 285 13.27 8.76 -13.12
CA LYS A 285 13.30 9.30 -14.49
C LYS A 285 12.97 8.20 -15.50
N ASN A 286 13.54 7.02 -15.30
CA ASN A 286 13.35 5.85 -16.15
C ASN A 286 12.44 4.84 -15.46
N THR A 287 11.34 4.47 -16.11
CA THR A 287 10.42 3.44 -15.61
C THR A 287 10.97 2.04 -15.82
N PHE A 288 10.41 1.09 -15.11
CA PHE A 288 10.73 -0.33 -15.18
C PHE A 288 9.42 -1.14 -15.09
N LYS A 289 9.46 -2.44 -15.39
CA LYS A 289 8.26 -3.31 -15.36
C LYS A 289 8.12 -4.05 -14.03
N GLY A 290 9.24 -4.38 -13.40
CA GLY A 290 9.26 -5.20 -12.18
C GLY A 290 8.56 -6.56 -12.34
N ASP A 291 8.26 -7.22 -11.23
CA ASP A 291 7.71 -8.58 -11.30
C ASP A 291 6.90 -9.04 -10.08
N VAL A 292 6.30 -10.22 -10.21
CA VAL A 292 5.84 -11.08 -9.13
C VAL A 292 6.91 -12.12 -8.82
N TYR A 293 7.52 -12.03 -7.64
CA TYR A 293 8.64 -12.87 -7.22
C TYR A 293 8.16 -14.07 -6.41
N ASP A 294 8.72 -15.26 -6.64
CA ASP A 294 8.55 -16.39 -5.73
C ASP A 294 9.53 -16.27 -4.54
N VAL A 295 8.97 -16.04 -3.36
CA VAL A 295 9.70 -15.89 -2.10
C VAL A 295 9.60 -17.12 -1.20
N SER A 296 9.24 -18.28 -1.76
CA SER A 296 9.18 -19.56 -1.05
C SER A 296 10.55 -19.97 -0.49
N ARG A 297 10.53 -20.65 0.67
CA ARG A 297 11.68 -21.36 1.25
C ARG A 297 11.22 -22.76 1.68
N GLY A 298 11.36 -23.73 0.77
CA GLY A 298 10.96 -25.12 1.05
C GLY A 298 9.45 -25.33 1.19
N ALA A 299 8.61 -24.37 0.76
CA ALA A 299 7.18 -24.55 0.70
C ALA A 299 6.81 -25.50 -0.46
N SER A 300 5.75 -26.29 -0.28
CA SER A 300 5.24 -27.24 -1.29
C SER A 300 4.62 -26.56 -2.51
N HIS A 301 4.34 -25.27 -2.41
CA HIS A 301 3.77 -24.45 -3.47
C HIS A 301 4.52 -23.10 -3.58
N PRO A 302 4.44 -22.42 -4.74
CA PRO A 302 5.00 -21.08 -4.90
C PRO A 302 4.42 -20.09 -3.89
N VAL A 303 5.23 -19.11 -3.48
CA VAL A 303 4.81 -18.04 -2.58
C VAL A 303 5.05 -16.72 -3.27
N TYR A 304 4.02 -16.21 -3.93
CA TYR A 304 4.12 -15.01 -4.75
C TYR A 304 4.16 -13.73 -3.92
N ARG A 305 5.07 -12.82 -4.29
CA ARG A 305 5.15 -11.45 -3.78
C ARG A 305 5.08 -10.47 -4.94
N TYR A 306 4.03 -9.66 -4.95
CA TYR A 306 3.87 -8.57 -5.91
C TYR A 306 4.94 -7.49 -5.67
N ALA A 307 5.65 -7.11 -6.73
CA ALA A 307 6.54 -5.97 -6.73
C ALA A 307 6.52 -5.27 -8.11
N LYS A 308 5.32 -5.13 -8.69
CA LYS A 308 5.10 -4.42 -9.96
C LYS A 308 4.77 -2.95 -9.71
N PRO A 309 5.31 -2.03 -10.52
CA PRO A 309 5.13 -0.61 -10.32
C PRO A 309 3.79 -0.12 -10.88
N MET A 310 3.09 0.70 -10.09
CA MET A 310 2.12 1.65 -10.60
C MET A 310 2.78 3.04 -10.56
N PHE A 311 2.88 3.71 -11.71
CA PHE A 311 3.50 5.02 -11.80
C PHE A 311 2.45 6.14 -11.91
N MET A 312 2.78 7.29 -11.33
CA MET A 312 2.08 8.56 -11.52
C MET A 312 3.09 9.59 -12.00
N GLU A 313 2.77 10.34 -13.05
CA GLU A 313 3.66 11.39 -13.52
C GLU A 313 3.68 12.55 -12.54
N ILE A 314 4.87 13.08 -12.29
CA ILE A 314 5.04 14.30 -11.50
C ILE A 314 5.96 15.25 -12.26
N LYS A 315 5.53 16.51 -12.37
CA LYS A 315 6.37 17.59 -12.88
C LYS A 315 7.27 18.06 -11.75
N ALA A 316 8.50 17.54 -11.71
CA ALA A 316 9.52 18.10 -10.85
C ALA A 316 9.92 19.48 -11.42
N SER A 317 9.74 20.53 -10.63
CA SER A 317 10.18 21.89 -10.93
C SER A 317 11.69 22.05 -10.82
#